data_AF-A0A024XFL7-F1
#
_entry.id   AF-A0A024XFL7-F1
#
_cell.length_a   1.000
_cell.length_b   1.000
_cell.length_c   1.000
_cell.angle_alpha   90.00
_cell.angle_beta   90.00
_cell.angle_gamma   90.00
#
_symmetry.space_group_name_H-M   'P 1'
#
loop_
_entity.id
_entity.type
_entity.pdbx_description
1 polymer ?
#
loop_
_entity_poly.entity_id
_entity_poly.type
_entity_poly.pdbx_seq_one_letter_code
_entity_poly.pdbx_strand_id
1 'polypeptide(L)'
;MLNIDGVILGNNRYCYNGFDLNRQWSNPIGYIHPTIYSAKLLMKNISENNKIIFFCDFHSHSRKYNCFIFGNEGSYNYVKNKKMCEVFPEIYSHTLPWFALVDTVYKADNENKGSARLISGKEFSLDCSYTFEISLVSKWG
;
A
#
# COMPACT_ATOMS: atom_id res chain seq x y z
N MET A 1 7.31 1.65 -11.27
CA MET A 1 7.41 0.18 -11.14
C MET A 1 8.54 -0.14 -10.17
N LEU A 2 8.30 -0.94 -9.12
CA LEU A 2 9.30 -1.20 -8.06
C LEU A 2 10.11 -2.50 -8.25
N ASN A 3 9.63 -3.47 -9.04
CA ASN A 3 10.28 -4.76 -9.28
C ASN A 3 10.44 -5.01 -10.80
N ILE A 4 11.30 -4.23 -11.46
CA ILE A 4 11.45 -4.26 -12.93
C ILE A 4 12.11 -5.56 -13.38
N ASP A 5 13.14 -5.96 -12.65
CA ASP A 5 13.93 -7.17 -12.81
C ASP A 5 13.08 -8.43 -12.59
N GLY A 6 12.24 -8.47 -11.54
CA GLY A 6 11.30 -9.55 -11.34
C GLY A 6 10.34 -9.71 -12.51
N VAL A 7 9.80 -8.61 -13.05
CA VAL A 7 8.92 -8.63 -14.23
C VAL A 7 9.62 -9.21 -15.45
N ILE A 8 10.84 -8.76 -15.76
CA ILE A 8 11.61 -9.26 -16.91
C ILE A 8 11.85 -10.77 -16.80
N LEU A 9 12.08 -11.27 -15.58
CA LEU A 9 12.31 -12.69 -15.30
C LEU A 9 11.02 -13.51 -15.17
N GLY A 10 9.84 -12.91 -15.27
CA GLY A 10 8.55 -13.59 -15.09
C GLY A 10 8.21 -13.92 -13.63
N ASN A 11 8.88 -13.28 -12.66
CA ASN A 11 8.58 -13.43 -11.24
C ASN A 11 7.39 -12.54 -10.83
N ASN A 12 6.47 -13.12 -10.05
CA ASN A 12 5.27 -12.43 -9.57
C ASN A 12 5.42 -11.82 -8.16
N ARG A 13 6.44 -12.20 -7.40
CA ARG A 13 6.58 -11.89 -5.96
C ARG A 13 7.95 -11.34 -5.59
N TYR A 14 9.00 -11.98 -6.09
CA TYR A 14 10.39 -11.72 -5.69
C TYR A 14 11.14 -10.93 -6.76
N CYS A 15 12.11 -10.13 -6.35
CA CYS A 15 13.11 -9.54 -7.25
C CYS A 15 14.21 -10.55 -7.60
N TYR A 16 15.15 -10.19 -8.47
CA TYR A 16 16.16 -11.09 -9.05
C TYR A 16 17.04 -11.77 -8.01
N ASN A 17 17.28 -11.11 -6.88
CA ASN A 17 18.07 -11.61 -5.75
C ASN A 17 17.21 -12.30 -4.67
N GLY A 18 15.95 -12.63 -4.99
CA GLY A 18 15.09 -13.47 -4.14
C GLY A 18 14.36 -12.76 -3.01
N PHE A 19 14.46 -11.42 -2.90
CA PHE A 19 13.77 -10.68 -1.84
C PHE A 19 12.32 -10.34 -2.20
N ASP A 20 11.43 -10.42 -1.22
CA ASP A 20 10.11 -9.80 -1.30
C ASP A 20 10.28 -8.32 -0.96
N LEU A 21 10.22 -7.46 -1.99
CA LEU A 21 10.43 -6.02 -1.84
C LEU A 21 9.40 -5.37 -0.90
N ASN A 22 8.18 -5.91 -0.81
CA ASN A 22 7.17 -5.43 0.13
C ASN A 22 7.38 -5.97 1.56
N ARG A 23 8.57 -6.48 1.87
CA ARG A 23 9.04 -6.78 3.23
C ARG A 23 10.28 -5.99 3.61
N GLN A 24 10.80 -5.16 2.70
CA GLN A 24 12.07 -4.44 2.88
C GLN A 24 11.89 -2.96 3.26
N TRP A 25 10.66 -2.48 3.48
CA TRP A 25 10.43 -1.04 3.71
C TRP A 25 10.97 -0.55 5.06
N SER A 26 11.06 -1.42 6.08
CA SER A 26 11.53 -1.01 7.41
C SER A 26 12.98 -0.53 7.35
N ASN A 27 13.85 -1.28 6.68
CA ASN A 27 15.27 -0.97 6.56
C ASN A 27 15.83 -1.42 5.19
N PRO A 28 15.50 -0.72 4.09
CA PRO A 28 16.01 -1.07 2.78
C PRO A 28 17.50 -0.77 2.68
N ILE A 29 18.27 -1.68 2.08
CA ILE A 29 19.71 -1.52 1.88
C ILE A 29 19.93 -1.10 0.42
N GLY A 30 20.59 0.05 0.20
CA GLY A 30 20.63 0.70 -1.12
C GLY A 30 21.17 -0.15 -2.27
N TYR A 31 22.10 -1.07 -2.02
CA TYR A 31 22.65 -1.96 -3.06
C TYR A 31 21.91 -3.30 -3.20
N ILE A 32 21.10 -3.71 -2.21
CA ILE A 32 20.32 -4.97 -2.24
C ILE A 32 18.88 -4.70 -2.71
N HIS A 33 18.28 -3.60 -2.24
CA HIS A 33 16.90 -3.18 -2.47
C HIS A 33 16.84 -1.76 -3.06
N PRO A 34 17.53 -1.47 -4.18
CA PRO A 34 17.72 -0.11 -4.68
C PRO A 34 16.39 0.63 -4.91
N THR A 35 15.38 -0.04 -5.46
CA THR A 35 14.08 0.58 -5.77
C THR A 35 13.31 0.99 -4.52
N ILE A 36 13.32 0.17 -3.46
CA ILE A 36 12.68 0.51 -2.17
C ILE A 36 13.45 1.60 -1.45
N TYR A 37 14.79 1.52 -1.45
CA TYR A 37 15.65 2.54 -0.87
C TYR A 37 15.40 3.91 -1.52
N SER A 38 15.45 3.98 -2.85
CA SER A 38 15.24 5.22 -3.60
C SER A 38 13.81 5.76 -3.44
N ALA A 39 12.79 4.90 -3.44
CA ALA A 39 11.41 5.33 -3.20
C ALA A 39 11.24 5.96 -1.81
N LYS A 40 11.81 5.32 -0.77
CA LYS A 40 11.75 5.83 0.60
C LYS A 40 12.55 7.13 0.77
N LEU A 41 13.71 7.24 0.10
CA LEU A 41 14.50 8.48 0.06
C LEU A 41 13.72 9.62 -0.61
N LEU A 42 13.04 9.35 -1.72
CA LEU A 42 12.18 10.34 -2.38
C LEU A 42 11.06 10.82 -1.46
N MET A 43 10.38 9.90 -0.76
CA MET A 43 9.34 10.27 0.21
C MET A 43 9.92 11.14 1.33
N LYS A 44 11.11 10.80 1.84
CA LYS A 44 11.82 11.61 2.83
C LYS A 44 12.10 13.02 2.31
N ASN A 45 12.66 13.16 1.10
CA ASN A 45 12.97 14.46 0.51
C ASN A 45 11.70 15.30 0.28
N ILE A 46 10.60 14.68 -0.15
CA ILE A 46 9.30 15.38 -0.27
C ILE A 46 8.85 15.86 1.11
N SER A 47 8.99 15.03 2.14
CA SER A 47 8.56 15.33 3.51
C SER A 47 9.30 16.49 4.19
N GLU A 48 10.47 16.88 3.68
CA GLU A 48 11.24 18.02 4.20
C GLU A 48 10.54 19.36 3.99
N ASN A 49 9.82 19.51 2.87
CA ASN A 49 9.15 20.75 2.50
C ASN A 49 7.64 20.61 2.33
N ASN A 50 7.12 19.38 2.23
CA ASN A 50 5.70 19.12 1.98
C ASN A 50 5.18 18.02 2.90
N LYS A 51 3.98 18.20 3.43
CA LYS A 51 3.30 17.12 4.16
C LYS A 51 2.78 16.09 3.16
N ILE A 52 3.25 14.84 3.26
CA ILE A 52 2.60 13.72 2.59
C ILE A 52 1.28 13.48 3.33
N ILE A 53 0.16 13.42 2.61
CA ILE A 53 -1.18 13.20 3.19
C ILE A 53 -1.82 11.89 2.74
N PHE A 54 -1.23 11.24 1.74
CA PHE A 54 -1.78 10.06 1.12
C PHE A 54 -0.66 9.18 0.57
N PHE A 55 -0.74 7.88 0.83
CA PHE A 55 0.16 6.86 0.30
C PHE A 55 -0.65 5.64 -0.15
N CYS A 56 -0.31 5.10 -1.31
CA CYS A 56 -0.99 3.94 -1.87
C CYS A 56 -0.01 3.02 -2.61
N ASP A 57 0.06 1.77 -2.15
CA ASP A 57 0.86 0.70 -2.74
C ASP A 57 -0.06 -0.25 -3.53
N PHE A 58 0.09 -0.28 -4.85
CA PHE A 58 -0.80 -1.03 -5.74
C PHE A 58 -0.32 -2.47 -5.95
N HIS A 59 -1.21 -3.44 -5.71
CA HIS A 59 -0.94 -4.87 -5.84
C HIS A 59 -2.00 -5.56 -6.69
N SER A 60 -1.60 -6.65 -7.33
CA SER A 60 -2.53 -7.59 -7.94
C SER A 60 -3.00 -8.61 -6.91
N HIS A 61 -4.30 -8.92 -6.94
CA HIS A 61 -4.91 -9.87 -6.04
C HIS A 61 -5.43 -11.10 -6.77
N SER A 62 -5.01 -12.29 -6.35
CA SER A 62 -5.31 -13.54 -7.07
C SER A 62 -6.47 -14.36 -6.49
N ARG A 63 -6.97 -14.04 -5.29
CA ARG A 63 -7.95 -14.88 -4.55
C ARG A 63 -9.36 -14.32 -4.53
N LYS A 64 -9.48 -13.00 -4.39
CA LYS A 64 -10.74 -12.26 -4.43
C LYS A 64 -10.93 -11.59 -5.79
N TYR A 65 -12.19 -11.28 -6.10
CA TYR A 65 -12.58 -10.50 -7.27
C TYR A 65 -12.53 -9.00 -6.94
N ASN A 66 -12.72 -8.16 -7.97
CA ASN A 66 -12.91 -6.71 -7.79
C ASN A 66 -11.66 -6.02 -7.19
N CYS A 67 -11.80 -4.78 -6.74
CA CYS A 67 -10.74 -4.08 -6.02
C CYS A 67 -11.15 -3.67 -4.61
N PHE A 68 -10.19 -3.64 -3.69
CA PHE A 68 -10.41 -3.30 -2.28
C PHE A 68 -9.11 -2.82 -1.65
N ILE A 69 -9.20 -2.31 -0.42
CA ILE A 69 -8.06 -1.70 0.26
C ILE A 69 -7.73 -2.43 1.56
N PHE A 70 -6.45 -2.60 1.81
CA PHE A 70 -5.95 -2.82 3.16
C PHE A 70 -5.42 -1.51 3.72
N GLY A 71 -5.96 -1.05 4.85
CA GLY A 71 -5.53 0.16 5.57
C GLY A 71 -4.87 -0.15 6.92
N ASN A 72 -4.22 0.85 7.50
CA ASN A 72 -3.70 0.75 8.86
C ASN A 72 -4.83 1.02 9.87
N GLU A 73 -4.85 0.27 10.97
CA GLU A 73 -5.86 0.41 12.03
C GLU A 73 -5.71 1.72 12.82
N GLY A 74 -4.47 2.19 12.98
CA GLY A 74 -4.09 3.32 13.82
C GLY A 74 -4.27 4.68 13.15
N SER A 75 -5.50 5.02 12.74
CA SER A 75 -5.83 6.41 12.39
C SER A 75 -6.23 7.18 13.66
N TYR A 76 -5.61 8.33 13.86
CA TYR A 76 -5.84 9.19 15.03
C TYR A 76 -6.77 10.36 14.71
N ASN A 77 -6.87 10.74 13.43
CA ASN A 77 -7.70 11.85 12.99
C ASN A 77 -9.10 11.37 12.59
N TYR A 78 -10.10 12.18 12.91
CA TYR A 78 -11.50 11.92 12.59
C TYR A 78 -12.11 13.07 11.78
N VAL A 79 -13.01 12.73 10.87
CA VAL A 79 -13.83 13.69 10.12
C VAL A 79 -15.28 13.23 10.22
N LYS A 80 -16.16 14.08 10.76
CA LYS A 80 -17.59 13.77 10.94
C LYS A 80 -17.83 12.40 11.61
N ASN A 81 -17.10 12.11 12.69
CA ASN A 81 -17.14 10.85 13.45
C ASN A 81 -16.67 9.59 12.70
N LYS A 82 -16.00 9.75 11.54
CA LYS A 82 -15.34 8.65 10.81
C LYS A 82 -13.84 8.77 10.92
N LYS A 83 -13.12 7.65 10.97
CA LYS A 83 -11.65 7.70 10.94
C LYS A 83 -11.22 8.24 9.59
N MET A 84 -10.16 9.05 9.56
CA MET A 84 -9.66 9.65 8.32
C MET A 84 -9.31 8.58 7.28
N CYS A 85 -8.81 7.41 7.70
CA CYS A 85 -8.49 6.28 6.82
C CYS A 85 -9.71 5.60 6.17
N GLU A 86 -10.93 5.85 6.65
CA GLU A 86 -12.18 5.28 6.13
C GLU A 86 -12.81 6.17 5.04
N VAL A 87 -12.50 7.47 5.06
CA VAL A 87 -13.12 8.46 4.18
C VAL A 87 -12.82 8.16 2.71
N PHE A 88 -11.57 7.85 2.37
CA PHE A 88 -11.19 7.60 0.97
C PHE A 88 -11.86 6.33 0.41
N PRO A 89 -11.77 5.15 1.05
CA PRO A 89 -12.42 3.95 0.54
C PRO A 89 -13.95 4.07 0.44
N GLU A 90 -14.58 4.80 1.35
CA GLU A 90 -16.02 5.05 1.28
C GLU A 90 -16.40 5.91 0.07
N ILE A 91 -15.71 7.04 -0.15
CA ILE A 91 -15.93 7.87 -1.35
C ILE A 91 -15.72 7.04 -2.63
N TYR A 92 -14.65 6.24 -2.66
CA TYR A 92 -14.31 5.42 -3.82
C TYR A 92 -15.33 4.31 -4.09
N SER A 93 -15.96 3.77 -3.05
CA SER A 93 -17.03 2.78 -3.19
C SER A 93 -18.28 3.31 -3.89
N HIS A 94 -18.52 4.62 -3.81
CA HIS A 94 -19.65 5.26 -4.50
C HIS A 94 -19.34 5.59 -5.96
N THR A 95 -18.06 5.68 -6.34
CA THR A 95 -17.64 6.04 -7.70
C THR A 95 -17.35 4.81 -8.56
N LEU A 96 -16.92 3.70 -7.97
CA LEU A 96 -16.56 2.48 -8.68
C LEU A 96 -17.49 1.31 -8.35
N PRO A 97 -18.28 0.81 -9.34
CA PRO A 97 -19.15 -0.35 -9.14
C PRO A 97 -18.40 -1.61 -8.71
N TRP A 98 -17.12 -1.73 -9.06
CA TRP A 98 -16.27 -2.87 -8.73
C TRP A 98 -15.34 -2.61 -7.54
N PHE A 99 -15.62 -1.60 -6.70
CA PHE A 99 -14.91 -1.44 -5.43
C PHE A 99 -15.64 -2.20 -4.32
N ALA A 100 -15.02 -3.28 -3.84
CA ALA A 100 -15.56 -4.12 -2.79
C ALA A 100 -15.28 -3.50 -1.41
N LEU A 101 -16.16 -2.59 -0.97
CA LEU A 101 -16.06 -1.98 0.36
C LEU A 101 -16.11 -3.04 1.47
N VAL A 102 -16.89 -4.11 1.28
CA VAL A 102 -16.97 -5.26 2.20
C VAL A 102 -15.64 -6.01 2.39
N ASP A 103 -14.74 -5.93 1.40
CA ASP A 103 -13.43 -6.57 1.45
C ASP A 103 -12.32 -5.62 1.92
N THR A 104 -12.66 -4.35 2.16
CA THR A 104 -11.72 -3.35 2.69
C THR A 104 -11.51 -3.56 4.18
N VAL A 105 -10.25 -3.72 4.62
CA VAL A 105 -9.91 -4.10 5.99
C VAL A 105 -8.79 -3.21 6.55
N TYR A 106 -8.97 -2.76 7.80
CA TYR A 106 -7.99 -2.01 8.57
C TYR A 106 -7.40 -2.90 9.66
N LYS A 107 -6.09 -3.13 9.63
CA LYS A 107 -5.44 -4.08 10.57
C LYS A 107 -4.01 -3.69 10.96
N ALA A 108 -3.69 -3.83 12.24
CA ALA A 108 -2.32 -3.79 12.77
C ALA A 108 -1.61 -5.13 12.50
N ASP A 109 -1.17 -5.35 11.28
CA ASP A 109 -0.80 -6.71 10.86
C ASP A 109 0.67 -7.07 11.18
N ASN A 110 0.86 -8.05 12.07
CA ASN A 110 2.19 -8.52 12.50
C ASN A 110 2.96 -9.27 11.39
N GLU A 111 2.26 -9.90 10.43
CA GLU A 111 2.87 -10.60 9.29
C GLU A 111 3.43 -9.63 8.23
N ASN A 112 2.98 -8.37 8.25
CA ASN A 112 3.33 -7.34 7.28
C ASN A 112 4.22 -6.24 7.89
N LYS A 113 5.01 -6.58 8.92
CA LYS A 113 5.90 -5.65 9.67
C LYS A 113 6.90 -4.85 8.83
N GLY A 114 7.12 -5.24 7.56
CA GLY A 114 7.98 -4.53 6.60
C GLY A 114 7.29 -4.09 5.31
N SER A 115 5.95 -4.05 5.31
CA SER A 115 5.18 -3.58 4.15
C SER A 115 5.22 -2.07 3.97
N ALA A 116 5.09 -1.65 2.72
CA ALA A 116 5.07 -0.24 2.32
C ALA A 116 4.01 0.54 3.10
N ARG A 117 2.77 0.05 3.07
CA ARG A 117 1.63 0.64 3.76
C ARG A 117 1.89 0.89 5.24
N LEU A 118 2.44 -0.10 5.95
CA LEU A 118 2.65 0.02 7.40
C LEU A 118 3.77 1.01 7.71
N ILE A 119 4.91 0.89 7.01
CA ILE A 119 6.08 1.71 7.27
C ILE A 119 5.84 3.16 6.84
N SER A 120 5.24 3.38 5.67
CA SER A 120 4.85 4.72 5.22
C SER A 120 3.87 5.38 6.19
N GLY A 121 2.88 4.62 6.67
CA GLY A 121 1.92 5.12 7.67
C GLY A 121 2.59 5.55 8.97
N LYS A 122 3.52 4.74 9.47
CA LYS A 122 4.22 4.99 10.73
C LYS A 122 5.26 6.12 10.63
N GLU A 123 6.14 6.08 9.64
CA GLU A 123 7.29 6.99 9.55
C GLU A 123 6.90 8.40 9.10
N PHE A 124 5.83 8.53 8.30
CA PHE A 124 5.36 9.81 7.79
C PHE A 124 4.05 10.27 8.45
N SER A 125 3.60 9.59 9.51
CA SER A 125 2.39 9.91 10.26
C SER A 125 1.14 10.04 9.36
N LEU A 126 0.94 9.05 8.48
CA LEU A 126 -0.15 9.05 7.49
C LEU A 126 -1.33 8.21 7.98
N ASP A 127 -2.50 8.85 8.15
CA ASP A 127 -3.77 8.13 8.31
C ASP A 127 -4.13 7.37 7.02
N CYS A 128 -4.01 8.06 5.88
CA CYS A 128 -4.35 7.54 4.56
C CYS A 128 -3.18 6.79 3.91
N SER A 129 -2.78 5.67 4.52
CA SER A 129 -1.75 4.77 3.97
C SER A 129 -2.36 3.41 3.65
N TYR A 130 -2.32 3.03 2.38
CA TYR A 130 -3.07 1.90 1.84
C TYR A 130 -2.22 0.93 1.03
N THR A 131 -2.62 -0.33 1.05
CA THR A 131 -2.35 -1.28 -0.03
C THR A 131 -3.64 -1.42 -0.82
N PHE A 132 -3.60 -1.11 -2.12
CA PHE A 132 -4.75 -1.21 -3.02
C PHE A 132 -4.62 -2.49 -3.83
N GLU A 133 -5.54 -3.43 -3.59
CA GLU A 133 -5.55 -4.75 -4.21
C GLU A 133 -6.49 -4.75 -5.40
N ILE A 134 -6.00 -5.15 -6.57
CA ILE A 134 -6.75 -5.20 -7.82
C ILE A 134 -6.77 -6.63 -8.32
N SER A 135 -7.96 -7.22 -8.44
CA SER A 135 -8.10 -8.50 -9.11
C SER A 135 -8.01 -8.35 -10.63
N LEU A 136 -7.43 -9.35 -11.29
CA LEU A 136 -7.51 -9.49 -12.74
C LEU A 136 -8.94 -9.81 -13.23
N VAL A 137 -9.81 -10.25 -12.33
CA VAL A 137 -11.18 -10.64 -12.64
C VAL A 137 -12.15 -9.85 -11.78
N SER A 138 -13.10 -9.17 -12.42
CA SER A 138 -14.22 -8.51 -11.75
C SER A 138 -15.47 -9.38 -11.78
N LYS A 139 -16.30 -9.23 -10.75
CA LYS A 139 -17.67 -9.74 -10.73
C LYS A 139 -18.62 -8.56 -10.72
N TRP A 140 -19.49 -8.53 -11.72
CA TRP A 140 -20.62 -7.62 -11.79
C TRP A 140 -21.78 -8.27 -11.02
N GLY A 141 -22.30 -7.55 -10.03
CA GLY A 141 -23.51 -7.87 -9.30
C GLY A 141 -24.60 -6.87 -9.63
#